data_AF-W1W8J2-F1
#
_entry.id   AF-W1W8J2-F1
#
_cell.length_a   1.000
_cell.length_b   1.000
_cell.length_c   1.000
_cell.angle_alpha   90.00
_cell.angle_beta   90.00
_cell.angle_gamma   90.00
#
_symmetry.space_group_name_H-M   'P 1'
#
loop_
_entity.id
_entity.type
_entity.pdbx_description
1 polymer ?
#
loop_
_entity_poly.entity_id
_entity_poly.type
_entity_poly.pdbx_seq_one_letter_code
_entity_poly.pdbx_strand_id
1 'polypeptide(L)' 'DICVVSNAIILKAGLPEIPVYVDSSCCAGVTEESHQAALTTMKMCQCIVE' A
#
# COMPACT_ATOMS: atom_id res chain seq x y z
N ASP A 1 4.12 5.77 5.61
CA ASP A 1 4.42 4.44 5.04
C ASP A 1 3.81 3.28 5.81
N ILE A 2 4.35 2.93 6.98
CA ILE A 2 4.07 1.63 7.60
C ILE A 2 2.59 1.40 7.96
N CYS A 3 1.86 2.42 8.42
CA CYS A 3 0.45 2.27 8.76
C CYS A 3 -0.41 1.95 7.53
N VAL A 4 -0.15 2.60 6.39
CA VAL A 4 -0.89 2.39 5.14
C VAL A 4 -0.56 1.00 4.57
N VAL A 5 0.72 0.64 4.54
CA VAL A 5 1.16 -0.70 4.10
C VAL A 5 0.54 -1.81 4.95
N SER A 6 0.64 -1.69 6.28
CA SER A 6 0.09 -2.69 7.20
C SER A 6 -1.42 -2.84 7.03
N ASN A 7 -2.16 -1.73 6.93
CA ASN A 7 -3.61 -1.77 6.77
C ASN A 7 -4.01 -2.37 5.41
N ALA A 8 -3.33 -1.98 4.32
CA ALA A 8 -3.61 -2.51 2.98
C ALA A 8 -3.37 -4.03 2.91
N ILE A 9 -2.27 -4.51 3.49
CA ILE A 9 -1.95 -5.94 3.52
C ILE A 9 -2.94 -6.71 4.41
N ILE A 10 -3.31 -6.18 5.58
CA ILE A 10 -4.32 -6.82 6.44
C ILE A 10 -5.67 -6.93 5.72
N LEU A 11 -6.11 -5.85 5.07
CA LEU A 11 -7.34 -5.85 4.28
C LEU A 11 -7.25 -6.87 3.15
N LYS A 12 -6.14 -6.89 2.39
CA LYS A 12 -5.97 -7.82 1.28
C LYS A 12 -5.94 -9.28 1.74
N ALA A 13 -5.30 -9.56 2.86
CA ALA A 13 -5.27 -10.89 3.44
C ALA A 13 -6.66 -11.35 3.94
N GLY A 14 -7.45 -10.44 4.51
CA GLY A 14 -8.81 -10.73 4.98
C GLY A 14 -9.86 -10.75 3.87
N LEU A 15 -9.61 -10.08 2.74
CA LEU A 15 -10.53 -9.92 1.61
C LEU A 15 -9.81 -10.16 0.26
N PRO A 16 -9.40 -11.40 -0.06
CA PRO A 16 -8.51 -11.68 -1.20
C PRO A 16 -9.05 -11.24 -2.56
N GLU A 17 -10.36 -11.32 -2.77
CA GLU A 17 -11.00 -10.98 -4.05
C GLU A 17 -11.44 -9.51 -4.12
N ILE A 18 -11.39 -8.78 -3.00
CA ILE A 18 -11.78 -7.38 -2.99
C ILE A 18 -10.61 -6.53 -3.48
N PRO A 19 -10.83 -5.61 -4.43
CA PRO A 19 -9.80 -4.68 -4.86
C PRO A 19 -9.53 -3.67 -3.74
N VAL A 20 -8.25 -3.51 -3.40
CA VAL A 20 -7.77 -2.53 -2.42
C VAL A 20 -7.04 -1.44 -3.18
N TYR A 21 -7.57 -0.22 -3.13
CA TYR A 21 -7.00 0.96 -3.78
C TYR A 21 -6.23 1.79 -2.76
N VAL A 22 -5.05 2.27 -3.17
CA VAL A 22 -4.18 3.13 -2.37
C VAL A 22 -3.86 4.36 -3.21
N ASP A 23 -4.29 5.52 -2.74
CA ASP A 23 -3.90 6.81 -3.31
C ASP A 23 -2.53 7.22 -2.77
N SER A 24 -1.54 7.26 -3.65
CA SER A 24 -0.16 7.61 -3.31
C SER A 24 -0.02 9.05 -2.82
N SER A 25 -0.88 9.97 -3.29
CA SER A 25 -0.89 11.37 -2.86
C SER A 25 -1.40 11.56 -1.43
N CYS A 26 -2.17 10.59 -0.93
CA CYS A 26 -2.70 10.57 0.43
C CYS A 26 -1.82 9.78 1.42
N CYS A 27 -0.62 9.35 1.01
CA CYS A 27 0.34 8.73 1.92
C CYS A 27 1.71 9.40 1.85
N ALA A 28 2.42 9.37 2.99
CA ALA A 28 3.72 10.03 3.12
C ALA A 28 4.75 9.07 3.69
N GLY A 29 5.94 9.12 3.09
CA GLY A 29 7.13 8.47 3.63
C GLY A 29 8.08 9.42 4.31
N VAL A 30 8.99 8.85 5.09
CA VAL A 30 10.04 9.62 5.79
C VAL A 30 11.07 10.12 4.78
N THR A 31 11.33 9.33 3.74
CA THR A 31 12.11 9.72 2.56
C THR A 31 11.35 9.35 1.30
N GLU A 32 11.71 9.94 0.17
CA GLU A 32 11.12 9.56 -1.13
C GLU A 32 11.40 8.09 -1.46
N GLU A 33 12.59 7.60 -1.13
CA GLU A 33 12.95 6.19 -1.29
C GLU A 33 12.08 5.27 -0.43
N SER A 34 11.86 5.60 0.85
CA SER A 34 11.02 4.78 1.75
C SER A 34 9.56 4.75 1.26
N HIS A 35 9.09 5.88 0.75
CA HIS A 35 7.76 5.99 0.17
C HIS A 35 7.59 5.09 -1.06
N GLN A 36 8.53 5.15 -2.02
CA GLN A 36 8.48 4.31 -3.22
C GLN A 36 8.61 2.81 -2.89
N ALA A 37 9.42 2.44 -1.90
CA ALA A 37 9.52 1.07 -1.42
C ALA A 37 8.19 0.56 -0.84
N ALA A 38 7.48 1.40 -0.07
CA ALA A 38 6.15 1.09 0.46
C ALA A 38 5.11 0.90 -0.65
N LEU A 39 5.05 1.81 -1.62
CA LEU A 39 4.14 1.69 -2.77
C LEU A 39 4.42 0.43 -3.60
N THR A 40 5.69 0.13 -3.85
CA THR A 40 6.11 -1.08 -4.59
C THR A 40 5.69 -2.35 -3.86
N THR A 41 5.87 -2.40 -2.53
CA THR A 41 5.44 -3.53 -1.71
C THR A 41 3.94 -3.75 -1.81
N MET A 42 3.13 -2.70 -1.72
CA MET A 42 1.67 -2.81 -1.84
C MET A 42 1.24 -3.31 -3.23
N LYS A 43 1.88 -2.83 -4.31
CA LYS A 43 1.65 -3.34 -5.68
C LYS A 43 1.97 -4.83 -5.80
N MET A 44 3.08 -5.28 -5.21
CA MET A 44 3.45 -6.71 -5.17
C MET A 44 2.42 -7.56 -4.41
N CYS A 45 1.79 -6.98 -3.39
CA CYS A 45 0.71 -7.59 -2.62
C CYS A 45 -0.68 -7.40 -3.25
N GLN A 46 -0.75 -7.20 -4.57
CA GLN A 46 -2.02 -7.08 -5.32
C GLN A 46 -2.93 -5.92 -4.87
N CYS A 47 -2.36 -4.89 -4.23
CA CYS A 47 -3.06 -3.61 -4.04
C CYS A 47 -2.89 -2.76 -5.31
N ILE A 48 -3.95 -2.04 -5.68
CA ILE A 48 -3.92 -1.09 -6.80
C ILE A 48 -3.47 0.24 -6.24
N VAL A 49 -2.34 0.75 -6.72
CA VAL A 49 -1.78 2.02 -6.26
C VAL A 49 -1.93 3.05 -7.38
N GLU A 50 -2.61 4.16 -7.07
CA GLU A 50 -2.91 5.28 -7.97
C GLU A 50 -2.07 6.51 -7.65
#